data_AF-A0A4Y8PSD0-F1
#
_entry.id   AF-A0A4Y8PSD0-F1
#
_cell.length_a   1.000
_cell.length_b   1.000
_cell.length_c   1.000
_cell.angle_alpha   90.00
_cell.angle_beta   90.00
_cell.angle_gamma   90.00
#
_symmetry.space_group_name_H-M   'P 1'
#
loop_
_entity.id
_entity.type
_entity.pdbx_description
1 polymer ?
#
loop_
_entity_poly.entity_id
_entity_poly.type
_entity_poly.pdbx_seq_one_letter_code
_entity_poly.pdbx_strand_id
1 'polypeptide(L)'
;MKTIRTQNKRTFGALSAAILTISLALTGCASGNSASPSPSAQPSAAAASPAANAGGSVTITIGAYSILKDSLDSILPLFKEQWKQKTGQTVEFKESYQASGSQATAIIQGFEADIAPLSLEGDIQKIVDKGLITNDWKSKPHGGMITNSIAAIGVREGNPKQIRDWNDLTKPGVEVLIPNPSTSGGAKWDINAIYGAGLKISEEAGAKDPAKAKDLVAQVYKNIKVLDKSGADSLATFDKGVGDAIVTYENELIARIKAGQKYEEVVPKYTTAIENPVALVDKYVDKHGNRAAVEAFLEFLWSPEAQKVFADKGFRSVVPEVAKQYEASYKKPEGLFDIAYLGGWSQVNKELYGKGAIWETILAEGGKK
;
A
#
# COMPACT_ATOMS: atom_id res chain seq x y z
N MET A 1 53.73 39.03 -12.21
CA MET A 1 54.58 37.86 -12.48
C MET A 1 53.92 37.01 -13.56
N LYS A 2 54.76 36.53 -14.49
CA LYS A 2 54.59 35.65 -15.65
C LYS A 2 53.33 34.74 -15.67
N THR A 3 52.50 34.78 -16.74
CA THR A 3 52.43 33.85 -17.92
C THR A 3 51.86 32.46 -17.52
N ILE A 4 50.90 31.78 -18.17
CA ILE A 4 50.70 31.28 -19.55
C ILE A 4 49.24 30.72 -19.61
N ARG A 5 48.33 31.20 -20.47
CA ARG A 5 47.88 30.66 -21.77
C ARG A 5 47.35 29.20 -21.77
N THR A 6 46.08 29.00 -22.15
CA THR A 6 45.69 28.11 -23.26
C THR A 6 44.20 28.27 -23.62
N GLN A 7 43.95 28.77 -24.83
CA GLN A 7 42.75 28.48 -25.62
C GLN A 7 43.00 27.17 -26.39
N ASN A 8 41.96 26.38 -26.62
CA ASN A 8 41.80 25.74 -27.91
C ASN A 8 40.32 25.39 -28.20
N LYS A 9 39.81 25.98 -29.28
CA LYS A 9 38.63 25.54 -30.03
C LYS A 9 39.07 24.44 -31.00
N ARG A 10 38.19 23.48 -31.33
CA ARG A 10 38.02 22.87 -32.67
C ARG A 10 36.94 21.77 -32.63
N THR A 11 35.77 22.04 -33.21
CA THR A 11 35.30 21.57 -34.54
C THR A 11 34.88 20.10 -34.56
N PHE A 12 33.57 19.84 -34.57
CA PHE A 12 33.00 18.60 -35.13
C PHE A 12 32.43 18.93 -36.51
N GLY A 13 33.03 18.34 -37.54
CA GLY A 13 32.59 18.43 -38.92
C GLY A 13 31.42 17.49 -39.21
N ALA A 14 30.60 17.92 -40.15
CA ALA A 14 29.50 17.17 -40.74
C ALA A 14 29.94 16.31 -41.94
N LEU A 15 29.02 15.46 -42.39
CA LEU A 15 28.67 15.08 -43.77
C LEU A 15 28.76 13.60 -44.21
N SER A 16 27.68 13.22 -44.93
CA SER A 16 27.51 12.21 -46.00
C SER A 16 27.05 10.80 -45.55
N ALA A 17 25.85 10.28 -45.87
CA ALA A 17 25.11 10.10 -47.15
C ALA A 17 25.82 9.07 -48.07
N ALA A 18 25.22 8.08 -48.77
CA ALA A 18 23.83 7.77 -49.15
C ALA A 18 23.73 6.38 -49.88
N ILE A 19 22.49 6.00 -50.27
CA ILE A 19 22.04 5.20 -51.46
C ILE A 19 22.09 3.65 -51.36
N LEU A 20 20.97 2.90 -51.34
CA LEU A 20 19.90 2.55 -52.34
C LEU A 20 20.26 1.33 -53.22
N THR A 21 19.38 0.31 -53.27
CA THR A 21 19.00 -0.38 -54.51
C THR A 21 17.76 -1.26 -54.35
N ILE A 22 16.88 -1.15 -55.35
CA ILE A 22 15.58 -1.77 -55.57
C ILE A 22 15.76 -2.98 -56.49
N SER A 23 14.90 -4.01 -56.37
CA SER A 23 14.55 -4.87 -57.52
C SER A 23 13.13 -5.44 -57.36
N LEU A 24 12.20 -4.90 -58.15
CA LEU A 24 10.94 -5.52 -58.54
C LEU A 24 11.19 -6.50 -59.68
N ALA A 25 10.44 -7.60 -59.73
CA ALA A 25 10.17 -8.33 -60.97
C ALA A 25 8.66 -8.53 -61.12
N LEU A 26 8.14 -8.08 -62.27
CA LEU A 26 6.77 -8.16 -62.76
C LEU A 26 6.76 -9.08 -63.99
N THR A 27 5.75 -9.95 -64.10
CA THR A 27 5.15 -10.51 -65.35
C THR A 27 4.12 -11.58 -64.91
N GLY A 28 2.91 -11.75 -65.44
CA GLY A 28 2.12 -11.09 -66.48
C GLY A 28 0.94 -12.00 -66.89
N CYS A 29 -0.27 -11.43 -66.92
CA CYS A 29 -1.49 -11.74 -67.72
C CYS A 29 -2.07 -13.16 -67.86
N ALA A 30 -3.39 -13.33 -67.59
CA ALA A 30 -4.45 -13.41 -68.63
C ALA A 30 -5.86 -13.82 -68.10
N SER A 31 -6.87 -13.03 -68.52
CA SER A 31 -8.24 -13.37 -68.96
C SER A 31 -9.20 -14.28 -68.16
N GLY A 32 -10.26 -13.68 -67.63
CA GLY A 32 -11.62 -13.80 -68.19
C GLY A 32 -12.50 -15.04 -67.93
N ASN A 33 -13.48 -14.85 -67.05
CA ASN A 33 -14.87 -15.36 -67.09
C ASN A 33 -15.18 -16.82 -66.66
N SER A 34 -16.05 -16.92 -65.63
CA SER A 34 -17.23 -17.80 -65.50
C SER A 34 -17.34 -18.53 -64.14
N ALA A 35 -18.43 -18.22 -63.43
CA ALA A 35 -19.25 -19.00 -62.49
C ALA A 35 -18.66 -20.16 -61.65
N SER A 36 -18.96 -20.10 -60.34
CA SER A 36 -19.05 -21.10 -59.25
C SER A 36 -19.27 -22.58 -59.66
N PRO A 37 -18.96 -23.61 -58.82
CA PRO A 37 -18.95 -23.59 -57.35
C PRO A 37 -17.76 -24.31 -56.64
N SER A 38 -17.71 -24.11 -55.33
CA SER A 38 -16.75 -24.57 -54.32
C SER A 38 -16.37 -26.06 -54.35
N PRO A 39 -15.15 -26.40 -53.90
CA PRO A 39 -14.90 -27.61 -53.14
C PRO A 39 -14.41 -27.33 -51.71
N SER A 40 -15.07 -27.99 -50.77
CA SER A 40 -14.71 -28.34 -49.39
C SER A 40 -13.29 -28.01 -48.90
N ALA A 41 -13.22 -27.14 -47.89
CA ALA A 41 -12.02 -26.88 -47.10
C ALA A 41 -11.67 -28.05 -46.15
N GLN A 42 -10.40 -28.48 -46.18
CA GLN A 42 -9.78 -29.28 -45.13
C GLN A 42 -9.68 -28.48 -43.82
N PRO A 43 -9.85 -29.11 -42.64
CA PRO A 43 -9.69 -28.42 -41.38
C PRO A 43 -8.21 -28.11 -41.10
N SER A 44 -7.93 -26.81 -40.98
CA SER A 44 -6.66 -26.26 -40.48
C SER A 44 -6.47 -26.69 -39.02
N ALA A 45 -5.28 -27.21 -38.71
CA ALA A 45 -4.86 -27.55 -37.36
C ALA A 45 -4.88 -26.30 -36.47
N ALA A 46 -5.80 -26.27 -35.51
CA ALA A 46 -5.85 -25.25 -34.47
C ALA A 46 -4.59 -25.34 -33.60
N ALA A 47 -3.91 -24.22 -33.45
CA ALA A 47 -2.82 -24.03 -32.50
C ALA A 47 -3.29 -24.40 -31.09
N ALA A 48 -2.62 -25.38 -30.47
CA ALA A 48 -2.88 -25.77 -29.10
C ALA A 48 -2.59 -24.58 -28.16
N SER A 49 -3.62 -24.13 -27.46
CA SER A 49 -3.47 -23.30 -26.26
C SER A 49 -2.72 -24.11 -25.20
N PRO A 50 -1.83 -23.51 -24.37
CA PRO A 50 -1.19 -24.25 -23.28
C PRO A 50 -2.29 -24.79 -22.36
N ALA A 51 -2.38 -26.11 -22.26
CA ALA A 51 -3.27 -26.76 -21.32
C ALA A 51 -2.88 -26.31 -19.91
N ALA A 52 -3.77 -25.57 -19.25
CA ALA A 52 -3.73 -25.45 -17.81
C ALA A 52 -3.75 -26.87 -17.24
N ASN A 53 -2.81 -27.20 -16.36
CA ASN A 53 -2.78 -28.47 -15.64
C ASN A 53 -4.07 -28.61 -14.83
N ALA A 54 -5.09 -29.24 -15.41
CA ALA A 54 -6.33 -29.58 -14.74
C ALA A 54 -6.03 -30.68 -13.71
N GLY A 55 -6.19 -30.37 -12.41
CA GLY A 55 -6.17 -31.39 -11.35
C GLY A 55 -5.01 -31.38 -10.34
N GLY A 56 -4.26 -30.28 -10.19
CA GLY A 56 -3.20 -30.15 -9.18
C GLY A 56 -3.59 -29.36 -7.91
N SER A 57 -2.67 -29.29 -6.95
CA SER A 57 -2.67 -28.32 -5.85
C SER A 57 -1.55 -27.30 -6.06
N VAL A 58 -1.76 -26.05 -5.68
CA VAL A 58 -0.74 -24.98 -5.65
C VAL A 58 -0.80 -24.29 -4.30
N THR A 59 0.36 -23.93 -3.75
CA THR A 59 0.44 -23.13 -2.53
C THR A 59 0.76 -21.69 -2.87
N ILE A 60 0.07 -20.74 -2.23
CA ILE A 60 0.38 -19.31 -2.25
C ILE A 60 0.76 -18.90 -0.82
N THR A 61 1.94 -18.31 -0.66
CA THR A 61 2.47 -17.82 0.62
C THR A 61 2.27 -16.31 0.73
N ILE A 62 1.57 -15.88 1.77
CA ILE A 62 1.22 -14.48 2.03
C ILE A 62 2.05 -13.97 3.20
N GLY A 63 2.82 -12.91 2.99
CA GLY A 63 3.48 -12.15 4.05
C GLY A 63 2.82 -10.79 4.22
N ALA A 64 1.83 -10.71 5.13
CA ALA A 64 0.97 -9.55 5.26
C ALA A 64 1.23 -8.73 6.54
N TYR A 65 0.85 -7.45 6.51
CA TYR A 65 0.74 -6.68 7.74
C TYR A 65 -0.50 -7.09 8.56
N SER A 66 -0.43 -6.95 9.87
CA SER A 66 -1.34 -7.61 10.83
C SER A 66 -2.83 -7.29 10.66
N ILE A 67 -3.16 -6.09 10.18
CA ILE A 67 -4.52 -5.57 10.09
C ILE A 67 -5.33 -6.22 8.94
N LEU A 68 -4.68 -6.84 7.96
CA LEU A 68 -5.39 -7.50 6.86
C LEU A 68 -5.97 -8.87 7.22
N LYS A 69 -5.60 -9.45 8.37
CA LYS A 69 -5.95 -10.83 8.70
C LYS A 69 -7.45 -11.10 8.57
N ASP A 70 -8.29 -10.30 9.22
CA ASP A 70 -9.73 -10.54 9.25
C ASP A 70 -10.40 -10.40 7.87
N SER A 71 -9.82 -9.56 7.00
CA SER A 71 -10.26 -9.42 5.61
C SER A 71 -9.82 -10.63 4.77
N LEU A 72 -8.56 -11.05 4.92
CA LEU A 72 -8.03 -12.21 4.19
C LEU A 72 -8.71 -13.51 4.61
N ASP A 73 -9.01 -13.71 5.90
CA ASP A 73 -9.79 -14.87 6.38
C ASP A 73 -11.12 -15.03 5.62
N SER A 74 -11.72 -13.93 5.15
CA SER A 74 -12.95 -13.93 4.34
C SER A 74 -12.71 -13.98 2.82
N ILE A 75 -11.61 -13.39 2.33
CA ILE A 75 -11.27 -13.33 0.90
C ILE A 75 -10.69 -14.67 0.39
N LEU A 76 -9.84 -15.32 1.18
CA LEU A 76 -9.11 -16.51 0.75
C LEU A 76 -10.05 -17.66 0.34
N PRO A 77 -11.12 -17.99 1.08
CA PRO A 77 -12.08 -19.02 0.65
C PRO A 77 -12.76 -18.69 -0.68
N LEU A 78 -13.12 -17.42 -0.92
CA LEU A 78 -13.77 -16.98 -2.15
C LEU A 78 -12.85 -17.19 -3.36
N PHE A 79 -11.57 -16.83 -3.22
CA PHE A 79 -10.60 -17.08 -4.28
C PHE A 79 -10.37 -18.57 -4.52
N LYS A 80 -10.26 -19.39 -3.46
CA LYS A 80 -10.09 -20.86 -3.61
C LYS A 80 -11.22 -21.45 -4.45
N GLU A 81 -12.46 -21.07 -4.15
CA GLU A 81 -13.63 -21.52 -4.89
C GLU A 81 -13.59 -21.06 -6.35
N GLN A 82 -13.39 -19.76 -6.59
CA GLN A 82 -13.35 -19.20 -7.94
C GLN A 82 -12.23 -19.83 -8.79
N TRP A 83 -11.04 -20.00 -8.21
CA TRP A 83 -9.90 -20.61 -8.91
C TRP A 83 -10.15 -22.08 -9.24
N LYS A 84 -10.73 -22.83 -8.29
CA LYS A 84 -11.07 -24.24 -8.51
C LYS A 84 -12.11 -24.40 -9.61
N GLN A 85 -13.15 -23.56 -9.63
CA GLN A 85 -14.17 -23.56 -10.68
C GLN A 85 -13.57 -23.21 -12.05
N LYS A 86 -12.67 -22.23 -12.11
CA LYS A 86 -12.07 -21.75 -13.36
C LYS A 86 -11.03 -22.71 -13.95
N THR A 87 -10.24 -23.39 -13.10
CA THR A 87 -9.02 -24.10 -13.53
C THR A 87 -8.99 -25.57 -13.17
N GLY A 88 -9.85 -26.02 -12.24
CA GLY A 88 -9.77 -27.35 -11.65
C GLY A 88 -8.62 -27.53 -10.64
N GLN A 89 -7.76 -26.53 -10.42
CA GLN A 89 -6.66 -26.57 -9.47
C GLN A 89 -7.12 -26.15 -8.06
N THR A 90 -6.63 -26.83 -7.03
CA THR A 90 -6.87 -26.44 -5.63
C THR A 90 -5.78 -25.49 -5.16
N VAL A 91 -6.14 -24.38 -4.50
CA VAL A 91 -5.18 -23.44 -3.89
C VAL A 91 -5.13 -23.66 -2.39
N GLU A 92 -3.93 -23.75 -1.85
CA GLU A 92 -3.66 -23.67 -0.42
C GLU A 92 -2.92 -22.38 -0.07
N PHE A 93 -3.21 -21.83 1.10
CA PHE A 93 -2.56 -20.61 1.58
C PHE A 93 -1.68 -20.90 2.78
N LYS A 94 -0.50 -20.29 2.78
CA LYS A 94 0.38 -20.18 3.96
C LYS A 94 0.46 -18.72 4.33
N GLU A 95 0.18 -18.38 5.57
CA GLU A 95 -0.04 -16.99 5.96
C GLU A 95 0.88 -16.60 7.11
N SER A 96 1.46 -15.41 7.02
CA SER A 96 2.18 -14.74 8.11
C SER A 96 1.66 -13.32 8.24
N TYR A 97 1.35 -12.93 9.47
CA TYR A 97 0.84 -11.60 9.81
C TYR A 97 1.72 -10.98 10.90
N GLN A 98 2.36 -9.85 10.59
CA GLN A 98 3.21 -9.13 11.54
C GLN A 98 3.04 -7.61 11.40
N ALA A 99 3.72 -6.83 12.24
CA ALA A 99 3.89 -5.41 11.97
C ALA A 99 4.55 -5.23 10.58
N SER A 100 4.07 -4.29 9.76
CA SER A 100 4.47 -4.16 8.34
C SER A 100 5.99 -4.10 8.12
N GLY A 101 6.71 -3.31 8.92
CA GLY A 101 8.17 -3.20 8.81
C GLY A 101 8.88 -4.49 9.24
N SER A 102 8.34 -5.21 10.22
CA SER A 102 8.83 -6.53 10.63
C SER A 102 8.57 -7.59 9.56
N GLN A 103 7.38 -7.59 8.94
CA GLN A 103 7.03 -8.52 7.86
C GLN A 103 7.93 -8.31 6.63
N ALA A 104 8.16 -7.06 6.23
CA ALA A 104 9.11 -6.75 5.15
C ALA A 104 10.52 -7.25 5.48
N THR A 105 10.95 -7.08 6.74
CA THR A 105 12.24 -7.58 7.21
C THR A 105 12.31 -9.11 7.16
N ALA A 106 11.25 -9.81 7.57
CA ALA A 106 11.18 -11.27 7.50
C ALA A 106 11.29 -11.77 6.06
N ILE A 107 10.62 -11.12 5.10
CA ILE A 107 10.72 -11.44 3.68
C ILE A 107 12.15 -11.27 3.18
N ILE A 108 12.79 -10.15 3.51
CA ILE A 108 14.20 -9.88 3.17
C ILE A 108 15.15 -10.94 3.77
N GLN A 109 14.81 -11.47 4.94
CA GLN A 109 15.60 -12.47 5.66
C GLN A 109 15.28 -13.92 5.28
N GLY A 110 14.43 -14.14 4.26
CA GLY A 110 14.19 -15.47 3.70
C GLY A 110 12.83 -16.09 4.03
N PHE A 111 11.88 -15.34 4.60
CA PHE A 111 10.49 -15.76 4.56
C PHE A 111 9.97 -15.64 3.12
N GLU A 112 9.89 -16.77 2.42
CA GLU A 112 9.58 -16.84 0.98
C GLU A 112 8.09 -16.56 0.71
N ALA A 113 7.65 -15.33 0.97
CA ALA A 113 6.31 -14.89 0.62
C ALA A 113 6.20 -14.71 -0.89
N ASP A 114 5.15 -15.23 -1.50
CA ASP A 114 4.81 -14.98 -2.91
C ASP A 114 4.25 -13.57 -3.10
N ILE A 115 3.50 -13.08 -2.10
CA ILE A 115 2.93 -11.74 -2.11
C ILE A 115 3.18 -11.04 -0.78
N ALA A 116 3.32 -9.72 -0.87
CA ALA A 116 3.58 -8.83 0.24
C ALA A 116 2.52 -7.71 0.28
N PRO A 117 1.30 -7.95 0.77
CA PRO A 117 0.36 -6.88 1.08
C PRO A 117 0.79 -6.21 2.40
N LEU A 118 1.30 -4.99 2.31
CA LEU A 118 1.92 -4.27 3.43
C LEU A 118 1.17 -2.97 3.74
N SER A 119 1.55 -2.32 4.84
CA SER A 119 0.87 -1.13 5.35
C SER A 119 1.17 0.13 4.53
N LEU A 120 2.36 0.21 3.94
CA LEU A 120 2.85 1.40 3.24
C LEU A 120 3.90 1.06 2.18
N GLU A 121 3.99 1.93 1.17
CA GLU A 121 4.93 1.80 0.03
C GLU A 121 6.39 1.63 0.47
N GLY A 122 6.83 2.41 1.46
CA GLY A 122 8.22 2.35 1.94
C GLY A 122 8.65 0.97 2.47
N ASP A 123 7.73 0.10 2.87
CA ASP A 123 8.07 -1.26 3.30
C ASP A 123 8.20 -2.21 2.09
N ILE A 124 7.40 -2.01 1.04
CA ILE A 124 7.60 -2.68 -0.27
C ILE A 124 8.94 -2.26 -0.87
N GLN A 125 9.27 -0.97 -0.79
CA GLN A 125 10.53 -0.45 -1.33
C GLN A 125 11.75 -1.12 -0.69
N LYS A 126 11.73 -1.45 0.61
CA LYS A 126 12.82 -2.21 1.25
C LYS A 126 13.04 -3.58 0.60
N ILE A 127 11.97 -4.24 0.15
CA ILE A 127 12.02 -5.55 -0.52
C ILE A 127 12.54 -5.38 -1.96
N VAL A 128 12.11 -4.32 -2.66
CA VAL A 128 12.64 -3.92 -3.98
C VAL A 128 14.14 -3.63 -3.90
N ASP A 129 14.60 -2.87 -2.91
CA ASP A 129 16.00 -2.50 -2.71
C ASP A 129 16.91 -3.72 -2.46
N LYS A 130 16.33 -4.84 -2.03
CA LYS A 130 17.02 -6.14 -1.88
C LYS A 130 16.95 -7.01 -3.14
N GLY A 131 16.33 -6.51 -4.20
CA GLY A 131 16.19 -7.16 -5.49
C GLY A 131 15.34 -8.43 -5.43
N LEU A 132 14.38 -8.52 -4.50
CA LEU A 132 13.42 -9.63 -4.42
C LEU A 132 12.18 -9.39 -5.29
N ILE A 133 11.75 -8.12 -5.39
CA ILE A 133 10.76 -7.63 -6.34
C ILE A 133 11.54 -6.94 -7.46
N THR A 134 11.40 -7.43 -8.70
CA THR A 134 12.16 -6.97 -9.87
C THR A 134 11.29 -6.24 -10.87
N ASN A 135 9.99 -6.49 -10.87
CA ASN A 135 9.02 -5.81 -11.71
C ASN A 135 8.46 -4.57 -11.02
N ASP A 136 7.98 -3.62 -11.81
CA ASP A 136 7.32 -2.43 -11.29
C ASP A 136 5.94 -2.79 -10.70
N TRP A 137 5.89 -2.98 -9.39
CA TRP A 137 4.65 -3.31 -8.68
C TRP A 137 3.60 -2.19 -8.76
N LYS A 138 4.00 -0.94 -9.01
CA LYS A 138 3.08 0.18 -9.17
C LYS A 138 2.38 0.20 -10.53
N SER A 139 2.85 -0.59 -11.50
CA SER A 139 2.18 -0.76 -12.79
C SER A 139 0.86 -1.54 -12.69
N LYS A 140 0.57 -2.14 -11.53
CA LYS A 140 -0.67 -2.85 -11.23
C LYS A 140 -1.85 -1.88 -11.05
N PRO A 141 -3.11 -2.36 -11.15
CA PRO A 141 -4.29 -1.55 -10.91
C PRO A 141 -4.17 -0.71 -9.63
N HIS A 142 -4.69 0.52 -9.68
CA HIS A 142 -4.68 1.45 -8.55
C HIS A 142 -3.27 1.72 -7.97
N GLY A 143 -2.23 1.67 -8.80
CA GLY A 143 -0.85 1.88 -8.35
C GLY A 143 -0.33 0.76 -7.43
N GLY A 144 -0.94 -0.42 -7.50
CA GLY A 144 -0.66 -1.55 -6.60
C GLY A 144 -1.35 -1.45 -5.23
N MET A 145 -2.20 -0.45 -4.99
CA MET A 145 -2.95 -0.32 -3.75
C MET A 145 -4.18 -1.22 -3.75
N ILE A 146 -4.40 -1.97 -2.67
CA ILE A 146 -5.58 -2.86 -2.53
C ILE A 146 -6.65 -2.28 -1.61
N THR A 147 -6.27 -1.41 -0.68
CA THR A 147 -7.20 -0.73 0.22
C THR A 147 -6.71 0.67 0.52
N ASN A 148 -7.67 1.55 0.81
CA ASN A 148 -7.43 2.86 1.39
C ASN A 148 -8.04 2.94 2.79
N SER A 149 -7.59 3.92 3.58
CA SER A 149 -8.14 4.29 4.88
C SER A 149 -7.79 5.74 5.20
N ILE A 150 -8.09 6.19 6.41
CA ILE A 150 -7.56 7.43 6.98
C ILE A 150 -7.05 7.16 8.40
N ALA A 151 -6.14 7.99 8.89
CA ALA A 151 -5.84 8.00 10.32
C ALA A 151 -6.99 8.65 11.10
N ALA A 152 -7.43 7.99 12.17
CA ALA A 152 -8.54 8.42 13.01
C ALA A 152 -8.19 8.20 14.49
N ILE A 153 -9.04 8.75 15.37
CA ILE A 153 -8.91 8.60 16.81
C ILE A 153 -10.08 7.75 17.30
N GLY A 154 -9.80 6.64 17.97
CA GLY A 154 -10.77 5.89 18.74
C GLY A 154 -10.80 6.40 20.17
N VAL A 155 -11.99 6.69 20.70
CA VAL A 155 -12.19 7.08 22.10
C VAL A 155 -13.18 6.15 22.78
N ARG A 156 -13.20 6.16 24.12
CA ARG A 156 -14.19 5.40 24.91
C ARG A 156 -15.61 5.93 24.67
N GLU A 157 -16.60 5.05 24.80
CA GLU A 157 -18.04 5.39 24.79
C GLU A 157 -18.33 6.62 25.70
N GLY A 158 -19.08 7.59 25.15
CA GLY A 158 -19.38 8.87 25.77
C GLY A 158 -18.28 9.93 25.66
N ASN A 159 -17.11 9.59 25.09
CA ASN A 159 -15.95 10.48 24.91
C ASN A 159 -15.64 11.33 26.16
N PRO A 160 -15.28 10.71 27.30
CA PRO A 160 -15.18 11.39 28.60
C PRO A 160 -14.09 12.48 28.64
N LYS A 161 -13.08 12.39 27.78
CA LYS A 161 -12.00 13.39 27.65
C LYS A 161 -12.32 14.49 26.64
N GLN A 162 -13.49 14.44 26.00
CA GLN A 162 -13.95 15.41 25.01
C GLN A 162 -12.93 15.63 23.88
N ILE A 163 -12.36 14.53 23.38
CA ILE A 163 -11.36 14.56 22.31
C ILE A 163 -12.09 14.73 20.98
N ARG A 164 -11.72 15.75 20.21
CA ARG A 164 -12.33 16.11 18.93
C ARG A 164 -11.30 16.26 17.81
N ASP A 165 -10.06 16.59 18.16
CA ASP A 165 -8.95 16.74 17.21
C ASP A 165 -7.59 16.36 17.87
N TRP A 166 -6.51 16.38 17.10
CA TRP A 166 -5.15 16.04 17.52
C TRP A 166 -4.66 16.88 18.72
N ASN A 167 -5.02 18.16 18.77
CA ASN A 167 -4.65 19.04 19.90
C ASN A 167 -5.26 18.57 21.22
N ASP A 168 -6.38 17.86 21.21
CA ASP A 168 -6.98 17.36 22.45
C ASP A 168 -6.17 16.21 23.05
N LEU A 169 -5.39 15.50 22.22
CA LEU A 169 -4.48 14.44 22.67
C LEU A 169 -3.28 14.99 23.47
N THR A 170 -2.99 16.29 23.42
CA THR A 170 -1.91 16.93 24.17
C THR A 170 -2.32 17.36 25.58
N LYS A 171 -3.61 17.31 25.90
CA LYS A 171 -4.14 17.79 27.19
C LYS A 171 -3.55 16.99 28.36
N PRO A 172 -3.27 17.63 29.51
CA PRO A 172 -2.84 16.92 30.71
C PRO A 172 -3.85 15.85 31.13
N GLY A 173 -3.35 14.67 31.48
CA GLY A 173 -4.18 13.56 31.96
C GLY A 173 -4.96 12.82 30.88
N VAL A 174 -4.66 13.04 29.60
CA VAL A 174 -5.08 12.16 28.49
C VAL A 174 -4.00 11.10 28.29
N GLU A 175 -4.38 9.83 28.28
CA GLU A 175 -3.50 8.71 27.95
C GLU A 175 -3.77 8.22 26.52
N VAL A 176 -2.74 8.26 25.67
CA VAL A 176 -2.86 7.91 24.25
C VAL A 176 -2.15 6.60 23.95
N LEU A 177 -2.74 5.77 23.09
CA LEU A 177 -2.09 4.62 22.48
C LEU A 177 -1.74 4.91 21.02
N ILE A 178 -0.48 4.71 20.67
CA ILE A 178 0.04 4.69 19.30
C ILE A 178 1.06 3.54 19.25
N PRO A 179 1.05 2.68 18.21
CA PRO A 179 2.08 1.66 18.07
C PRO A 179 3.48 2.24 17.81
N ASN A 180 4.50 1.40 17.81
CA ASN A 180 5.90 1.80 17.61
C ASN A 180 6.24 1.98 16.11
N PRO A 181 6.65 3.18 15.64
CA PRO A 181 6.98 3.43 14.22
C PRO A 181 8.27 2.78 13.74
N SER A 182 9.09 2.21 14.63
CA SER A 182 10.27 1.41 14.23
C SER A 182 9.88 0.05 13.65
N THR A 183 8.74 -0.51 14.04
CA THR A 183 8.25 -1.83 13.59
C THR A 183 6.94 -1.75 12.81
N SER A 184 6.05 -0.84 13.18
CA SER A 184 4.69 -0.72 12.63
C SER A 184 4.59 0.35 11.54
N GLY A 185 4.12 -0.05 10.36
CA GLY A 185 3.72 0.91 9.34
C GLY A 185 2.49 1.72 9.73
N GLY A 186 1.60 1.15 10.56
CA GLY A 186 0.47 1.87 11.15
C GLY A 186 0.89 3.05 11.98
N ALA A 187 1.88 2.86 12.85
CA ALA A 187 2.43 3.92 13.65
C ALA A 187 3.03 5.05 12.79
N LYS A 188 3.67 4.71 11.66
CA LYS A 188 4.16 5.75 10.74
C LYS A 188 3.03 6.57 10.14
N TRP A 189 1.93 5.95 9.74
CA TRP A 189 0.75 6.68 9.28
C TRP A 189 0.14 7.54 10.38
N ASP A 190 0.05 7.04 11.62
CA ASP A 190 -0.48 7.78 12.78
C ASP A 190 0.37 9.03 13.06
N ILE A 191 1.69 8.88 13.11
CA ILE A 191 2.63 9.99 13.33
C ILE A 191 2.64 10.96 12.13
N ASN A 192 2.57 10.46 10.89
CA ASN A 192 2.44 11.29 9.69
C ASN A 192 1.15 12.13 9.72
N ALA A 193 0.05 11.57 10.22
CA ALA A 193 -1.22 12.27 10.34
C ALA A 193 -1.12 13.43 11.32
N ILE A 194 -0.56 13.19 12.51
CA ILE A 194 -0.35 14.23 13.54
C ILE A 194 0.62 15.31 13.02
N TYR A 195 1.74 14.90 12.43
CA TYR A 195 2.73 15.84 11.88
C TYR A 195 2.14 16.68 10.75
N GLY A 196 1.47 16.04 9.78
CA GLY A 196 0.84 16.72 8.66
C GLY A 196 -0.30 17.65 9.09
N ALA A 197 -1.06 17.28 10.13
CA ALA A 197 -2.04 18.17 10.73
C ALA A 197 -1.38 19.41 11.34
N GLY A 198 -0.25 19.25 12.05
CA GLY A 198 0.51 20.38 12.57
C GLY A 198 1.01 21.34 11.47
N LEU A 199 1.44 20.79 10.32
CA LEU A 199 1.79 21.59 9.14
C LEU A 199 0.59 22.33 8.55
N LYS A 200 -0.56 21.67 8.43
CA LYS A 200 -1.80 22.28 7.92
C LYS A 200 -2.30 23.40 8.83
N ILE A 201 -2.27 23.18 10.14
CA ILE A 201 -2.65 24.18 11.15
C ILE A 201 -1.73 25.40 11.08
N SER A 202 -0.41 25.20 10.95
CA SER A 202 0.52 26.32 10.85
C SER A 202 0.36 27.05 9.51
N GLU A 203 0.06 26.33 8.43
CA GLU A 203 -0.19 26.89 7.09
C GLU A 203 -1.40 27.81 7.09
N GLU A 204 -2.48 27.45 7.80
CA GLU A 204 -3.63 28.35 8.06
C GLU A 204 -3.21 29.63 8.82
N ALA A 205 -2.21 29.53 9.69
CA ALA A 205 -1.65 30.65 10.44
C ALA A 205 -0.59 31.46 9.67
N GLY A 206 -0.32 31.12 8.40
CA GLY A 206 0.49 31.90 7.48
C GLY A 206 1.78 31.22 6.98
N ALA A 207 2.20 30.10 7.56
CA ALA A 207 3.39 29.38 7.09
C ALA A 207 3.34 27.87 7.37
N LYS A 208 3.69 27.05 6.38
CA LYS A 208 3.90 25.61 6.57
C LYS A 208 5.19 25.39 7.38
N ASP A 209 5.07 25.25 8.70
CA ASP A 209 6.17 25.32 9.67
C ASP A 209 6.45 23.94 10.31
N PRO A 210 7.55 23.28 9.92
CA PRO A 210 7.98 22.02 10.50
C PRO A 210 8.19 22.05 12.02
N ALA A 211 8.51 23.19 12.63
CA ALA A 211 8.68 23.30 14.06
C ALA A 211 7.36 23.12 14.80
N LYS A 212 6.27 23.74 14.30
CA LYS A 212 4.92 23.55 14.84
C LYS A 212 4.43 22.11 14.71
N ALA A 213 4.73 21.49 13.59
CA ALA A 213 4.41 20.08 13.37
C ALA A 213 5.19 19.14 14.31
N LYS A 214 6.49 19.37 14.49
CA LYS A 214 7.30 18.67 15.50
C LYS A 214 6.73 18.86 16.90
N ASP A 215 6.39 20.09 17.29
CA ASP A 215 5.88 20.40 18.62
C ASP A 215 4.57 19.65 18.93
N LEU A 216 3.65 19.55 17.96
CA LEU A 216 2.42 18.79 18.13
C LEU A 216 2.71 17.30 18.35
N VAL A 217 3.54 16.69 17.52
CA VAL A 217 3.95 15.27 17.69
C VAL A 217 4.62 15.06 19.04
N ALA A 218 5.51 15.98 19.45
CA ALA A 218 6.23 15.89 20.73
C ALA A 218 5.28 15.99 21.93
N GLN A 219 4.25 16.83 21.85
CA GLN A 219 3.25 16.95 22.92
C GLN A 219 2.35 15.72 23.01
N VAL A 220 1.89 15.17 21.89
CA VAL A 220 1.15 13.90 21.88
C VAL A 220 2.03 12.77 22.42
N TYR A 221 3.31 12.71 22.01
CA TYR A 221 4.26 11.71 22.48
C TYR A 221 4.39 11.68 24.01
N LYS A 222 4.38 12.83 24.69
CA LYS A 222 4.43 12.88 26.16
C LYS A 222 3.27 12.14 26.82
N ASN A 223 2.11 12.12 26.17
CA ASN A 223 0.89 11.46 26.62
C ASN A 223 0.76 10.00 26.14
N ILE A 224 1.71 9.50 25.34
CA ILE A 224 1.70 8.09 24.94
C ILE A 224 1.98 7.20 26.16
N LYS A 225 1.08 6.25 26.39
CA LYS A 225 1.15 5.30 27.51
C LYS A 225 2.04 4.10 27.21
N VAL A 226 1.89 3.52 26.01
CA VAL A 226 2.62 2.33 25.54
C VAL A 226 2.86 2.48 24.04
N LEU A 227 4.05 2.06 23.59
CA LEU A 227 4.39 1.91 22.17
C LEU A 227 4.38 0.43 21.80
N ASP A 228 3.18 -0.11 21.54
CA ASP A 228 2.99 -1.52 21.18
C ASP A 228 3.64 -1.87 19.84
N LYS A 229 3.97 -3.15 19.63
CA LYS A 229 4.79 -3.59 18.48
C LYS A 229 4.09 -3.44 17.14
N SER A 230 2.75 -3.52 17.11
CA SER A 230 1.91 -3.43 15.92
C SER A 230 0.61 -2.68 16.21
N GLY A 231 -0.09 -2.24 15.17
CA GLY A 231 -1.43 -1.65 15.32
C GLY A 231 -2.43 -2.61 15.97
N ALA A 232 -2.37 -3.90 15.61
CA ALA A 232 -3.23 -4.92 16.21
C ALA A 232 -2.96 -5.09 17.72
N ASP A 233 -1.68 -5.08 18.12
CA ASP A 233 -1.31 -5.15 19.54
C ASP A 233 -1.80 -3.91 20.30
N SER A 234 -1.66 -2.71 19.71
CA SER A 234 -2.15 -1.46 20.31
C SER A 234 -3.66 -1.46 20.51
N LEU A 235 -4.41 -2.03 19.55
CA LEU A 235 -5.85 -2.19 19.66
C LEU A 235 -6.22 -3.21 20.73
N ALA A 236 -5.51 -4.35 20.81
CA ALA A 236 -5.72 -5.33 21.87
C ALA A 236 -5.42 -4.75 23.27
N THR A 237 -4.44 -3.85 23.38
CA THR A 237 -4.16 -3.09 24.61
C THR A 237 -5.32 -2.14 24.93
N PHE A 238 -5.85 -1.43 23.93
CA PHE A 238 -7.02 -0.55 24.10
C PHE A 238 -8.27 -1.33 24.51
N ASP A 239 -8.51 -2.50 23.91
CA ASP A 239 -9.61 -3.42 24.22
C ASP A 239 -9.58 -3.89 25.69
N LYS A 240 -8.38 -3.97 26.29
CA LYS A 240 -8.19 -4.31 27.72
C LYS A 240 -8.43 -3.13 28.68
N GLY A 241 -8.85 -1.97 28.17
CA GLY A 241 -9.17 -0.79 28.98
C GLY A 241 -8.00 0.15 29.25
N VAL A 242 -6.85 -0.04 28.59
CA VAL A 242 -5.70 0.88 28.73
C VAL A 242 -5.87 2.09 27.80
N GLY A 243 -5.59 3.30 28.30
CA GLY A 243 -5.65 4.53 27.51
C GLY A 243 -7.06 5.10 27.35
N ASP A 244 -7.12 6.42 27.18
CA ASP A 244 -8.34 7.18 26.92
C ASP A 244 -8.66 7.28 25.43
N ALA A 245 -7.61 7.30 24.60
CA ALA A 245 -7.69 7.37 23.15
C ALA A 245 -6.64 6.49 22.48
N ILE A 246 -6.96 6.02 21.27
CA ILE A 246 -6.03 5.32 20.38
C ILE A 246 -5.99 6.03 19.03
N VAL A 247 -4.79 6.27 18.50
CA VAL A 247 -4.63 6.69 17.09
C VAL A 247 -4.43 5.44 16.26
N THR A 248 -5.25 5.27 15.24
CA THR A 248 -5.26 4.07 14.41
C THR A 248 -5.95 4.33 13.07
N TYR A 249 -6.19 3.28 12.29
CA TYR A 249 -6.88 3.38 11.01
C TYR A 249 -8.39 3.41 11.21
N GLU A 250 -9.10 4.19 10.40
CA GLU A 250 -10.58 4.24 10.41
C GLU A 250 -11.21 2.85 10.30
N ASN A 251 -10.69 1.99 9.40
CA ASN A 251 -11.21 0.62 9.23
C ASN A 251 -11.18 -0.19 10.54
N GLU A 252 -10.16 -0.04 11.37
CA GLU A 252 -10.04 -0.76 12.64
C GLU A 252 -11.10 -0.33 13.65
N LEU A 253 -11.43 0.96 13.68
CA LEU A 253 -12.48 1.52 14.52
C LEU A 253 -13.86 1.10 14.02
N ILE A 254 -14.12 1.23 12.72
CA ILE A 254 -15.38 0.82 12.11
C ILE A 254 -15.65 -0.67 12.36
N ALA A 255 -14.67 -1.54 12.13
CA ALA A 255 -14.81 -2.98 12.34
C ALA A 255 -15.15 -3.30 13.81
N ARG A 256 -14.45 -2.67 14.77
CA ARG A 256 -14.68 -2.88 16.21
C ARG A 256 -16.02 -2.36 16.69
N ILE A 257 -16.43 -1.18 16.23
CA ILE A 257 -17.75 -0.61 16.53
C ILE A 257 -18.86 -1.53 15.99
N LYS A 258 -18.74 -2.01 14.75
CA LYS A 258 -19.68 -3.01 14.17
C LYS A 258 -19.70 -4.32 14.97
N ALA A 259 -18.56 -4.73 15.54
CA ALA A 259 -18.46 -5.90 16.41
C ALA A 259 -18.97 -5.65 17.85
N GLY A 260 -19.50 -4.46 18.16
CA GLY A 260 -20.09 -4.14 19.46
C GLY A 260 -19.10 -3.63 20.50
N GLN A 261 -17.86 -3.31 20.12
CA GLN A 261 -16.94 -2.62 21.02
C GLN A 261 -17.45 -1.21 21.33
N LYS A 262 -17.28 -0.80 22.59
CA LYS A 262 -17.76 0.48 23.14
C LYS A 262 -16.80 1.62 22.79
N TYR A 263 -16.64 1.87 21.50
CA TYR A 263 -15.82 2.93 20.95
C TYR A 263 -16.65 3.97 20.24
N GLU A 264 -16.14 5.20 20.25
CA GLU A 264 -16.56 6.24 19.33
C GLU A 264 -15.39 6.61 18.44
N GLU A 265 -15.68 6.80 17.16
CA GLU A 265 -14.70 7.29 16.21
C GLU A 265 -14.76 8.82 16.13
N VAL A 266 -13.59 9.42 16.29
CA VAL A 266 -13.34 10.84 16.04
C VAL A 266 -12.45 10.94 14.80
N VAL A 267 -12.95 11.63 13.76
CA VAL A 267 -12.19 11.96 12.55
C VAL A 267 -11.72 13.41 12.67
N PRO A 268 -10.40 13.65 12.83
CA PRO A 268 -9.85 15.00 12.98
C PRO A 268 -10.06 15.85 11.73
N LYS A 269 -10.02 17.19 11.89
CA LYS A 269 -10.20 18.12 10.77
C LYS A 269 -9.19 17.86 9.65
N TYR A 270 -7.92 17.77 10.03
CA TYR A 270 -6.80 17.46 9.14
C TYR A 270 -6.32 16.05 9.40
N THR A 271 -6.36 15.16 8.41
CA THR A 271 -5.81 13.81 8.54
C THR A 271 -5.25 13.32 7.20
N THR A 272 -4.52 12.21 7.24
CA THR A 272 -3.84 11.66 6.07
C THR A 272 -4.63 10.50 5.45
N ALA A 273 -4.66 10.46 4.12
CA ALA A 273 -5.04 9.28 3.37
C ALA A 273 -3.99 8.18 3.59
N ILE A 274 -4.47 7.00 3.97
CA ILE A 274 -3.66 5.80 4.15
C ILE A 274 -3.88 4.94 2.92
N GLU A 275 -2.79 4.56 2.26
CA GLU A 275 -2.80 3.71 1.06
C GLU A 275 -2.03 2.42 1.35
N ASN A 276 -2.66 1.26 1.19
CA ASN A 276 -2.06 -0.03 1.52
C ASN A 276 -1.70 -0.81 0.24
N PRO A 277 -0.40 -0.98 -0.07
CA PRO A 277 0.04 -1.66 -1.28
C PRO A 277 0.05 -3.19 -1.14
N VAL A 278 -0.01 -3.86 -2.29
CA VAL A 278 0.42 -5.24 -2.47
C VAL A 278 1.48 -5.33 -3.56
N ALA A 279 2.49 -6.18 -3.36
CA ALA A 279 3.43 -6.54 -4.40
C ALA A 279 3.60 -8.05 -4.51
N LEU A 280 3.85 -8.51 -5.73
CA LEU A 280 4.31 -9.86 -6.01
C LEU A 280 5.83 -9.91 -5.77
N VAL A 281 6.31 -10.87 -4.99
CA VAL A 281 7.76 -11.04 -4.73
C VAL A 281 8.35 -11.95 -5.80
N ASP A 282 8.75 -11.35 -6.92
CA ASP A 282 9.11 -12.05 -8.17
C ASP A 282 10.02 -13.25 -7.96
N LYS A 283 11.11 -13.08 -7.20
CA LYS A 283 12.08 -14.16 -6.96
C LYS A 283 11.47 -15.38 -6.29
N TYR A 284 10.53 -15.20 -5.36
CA TYR A 284 9.93 -16.31 -4.64
C TYR A 284 8.82 -16.98 -5.45
N VAL A 285 8.01 -16.17 -6.15
CA VAL A 285 7.00 -16.69 -7.07
C VAL A 285 7.61 -17.53 -8.19
N ASP A 286 8.72 -17.07 -8.77
CA ASP A 286 9.44 -17.82 -9.81
C ASP A 286 10.08 -19.09 -9.24
N LYS A 287 10.63 -19.01 -8.02
CA LYS A 287 11.18 -20.17 -7.30
C LYS A 287 10.11 -21.23 -7.02
N HIS A 288 8.91 -20.82 -6.63
CA HIS A 288 7.80 -21.72 -6.33
C HIS A 288 7.07 -22.23 -7.57
N GLY A 289 7.24 -21.58 -8.72
CA GLY A 289 6.57 -21.95 -9.97
C GLY A 289 5.05 -21.75 -9.93
N ASN A 290 4.55 -20.85 -9.07
CA ASN A 290 3.12 -20.62 -8.82
C ASN A 290 2.58 -19.30 -9.40
N ARG A 291 3.37 -18.61 -10.26
CA ARG A 291 3.07 -17.27 -10.80
C ARG A 291 1.65 -17.08 -11.30
N ALA A 292 1.13 -18.01 -12.10
CA ALA A 292 -0.22 -17.88 -12.66
C ALA A 292 -1.31 -17.80 -11.58
N ALA A 293 -1.20 -18.60 -10.51
CA ALA A 293 -2.15 -18.58 -9.40
C ALA A 293 -1.98 -17.32 -8.54
N VAL A 294 -0.74 -16.89 -8.32
CA VAL A 294 -0.42 -15.69 -7.54
C VAL A 294 -0.90 -14.41 -8.23
N GLU A 295 -0.64 -14.28 -9.54
CA GLU A 295 -1.12 -13.14 -10.33
C GLU A 295 -2.64 -13.10 -10.38
N ALA A 296 -3.30 -14.25 -10.56
CA ALA A 296 -4.76 -14.33 -10.48
C ALA A 296 -5.30 -13.94 -9.10
N PHE A 297 -4.60 -14.28 -8.02
CA PHE A 297 -4.99 -13.87 -6.67
C PHE A 297 -4.83 -12.36 -6.48
N LEU A 298 -3.74 -11.75 -6.98
CA LEU A 298 -3.57 -10.30 -6.99
C LEU A 298 -4.74 -9.62 -7.70
N GLU A 299 -5.08 -10.06 -8.92
CA GLU A 299 -6.22 -9.52 -9.66
C GLU A 299 -7.55 -9.69 -8.93
N PHE A 300 -7.72 -10.81 -8.20
CA PHE A 300 -8.90 -11.03 -7.38
C PHE A 300 -9.03 -10.02 -6.24
N LEU A 301 -7.93 -9.55 -5.64
CA LEU A 301 -7.97 -8.52 -4.58
C LEU A 301 -8.58 -7.21 -5.07
N TRP A 302 -8.48 -6.89 -6.37
CA TRP A 302 -9.13 -5.73 -7.00
C TRP A 302 -10.50 -6.04 -7.59
N SER A 303 -11.01 -7.27 -7.45
CA SER A 303 -12.36 -7.58 -7.90
C SER A 303 -13.41 -6.87 -7.03
N PRO A 304 -14.60 -6.52 -7.57
CA PRO A 304 -15.69 -5.97 -6.77
C PRO A 304 -16.11 -6.87 -5.59
N GLU A 305 -15.91 -8.19 -5.72
CA GLU A 305 -16.21 -9.16 -4.66
C GLU A 305 -15.25 -9.01 -3.47
N ALA A 306 -13.94 -9.02 -3.71
CA ALA A 306 -12.95 -8.81 -2.64
C ALA A 306 -13.03 -7.39 -2.05
N GLN A 307 -13.26 -6.38 -2.88
CA GLN A 307 -13.38 -4.99 -2.43
C GLN A 307 -14.62 -4.75 -1.56
N LYS A 308 -15.71 -5.49 -1.78
CA LYS A 308 -16.86 -5.48 -0.86
C LYS A 308 -16.47 -6.04 0.50
N VAL A 309 -15.71 -7.14 0.55
CA VAL A 309 -15.22 -7.70 1.83
C VAL A 309 -14.35 -6.68 2.55
N PHE A 310 -13.41 -6.02 1.86
CA PHE A 310 -12.63 -4.94 2.46
C PHE A 310 -13.51 -3.81 3.01
N ALA A 311 -14.50 -3.36 2.23
CA ALA A 311 -15.42 -2.30 2.65
C ALA A 311 -16.33 -2.68 3.83
N ASP A 312 -16.78 -3.93 3.89
CA ASP A 312 -17.54 -4.45 5.03
C ASP A 312 -16.71 -4.42 6.33
N LYS A 313 -15.41 -4.66 6.21
CA LYS A 313 -14.41 -4.52 7.28
C LYS A 313 -13.96 -3.07 7.52
N GLY A 314 -14.57 -2.10 6.84
CA GLY A 314 -14.35 -0.67 7.06
C GLY A 314 -13.21 -0.05 6.26
N PHE A 315 -12.55 -0.80 5.37
CA PHE A 315 -11.56 -0.20 4.46
C PHE A 315 -12.25 0.57 3.34
N ARG A 316 -11.69 1.73 2.97
CA ARG A 316 -12.12 2.45 1.79
C ARG A 316 -11.65 1.70 0.54
N SER A 317 -12.60 1.28 -0.30
CA SER A 317 -12.31 0.58 -1.54
C SER A 317 -11.47 1.43 -2.51
N VAL A 318 -10.49 0.81 -3.17
CA VAL A 318 -9.74 1.44 -4.29
C VAL A 318 -10.52 1.40 -5.59
N VAL A 319 -11.50 0.49 -5.67
CA VAL A 319 -12.38 0.29 -6.81
C VAL A 319 -13.56 1.28 -6.75
N PRO A 320 -13.72 2.19 -7.73
CA PRO A 320 -14.66 3.32 -7.65
C PRO A 320 -16.13 2.92 -7.47
N GLU A 321 -16.58 1.86 -8.16
CA GLU A 321 -17.97 1.41 -8.08
C GLU A 321 -18.33 0.83 -6.71
N VAL A 322 -17.37 0.20 -6.03
CA VAL A 322 -17.55 -0.26 -4.65
C VAL A 322 -17.39 0.91 -3.69
N ALA A 323 -16.42 1.80 -3.89
CA ALA A 323 -16.25 2.99 -3.06
C ALA A 323 -17.54 3.82 -2.99
N LYS A 324 -18.22 4.01 -4.12
CA LYS A 324 -19.52 4.71 -4.19
C LYS A 324 -20.63 4.00 -3.41
N GLN A 325 -20.65 2.67 -3.38
CA GLN A 325 -21.66 1.90 -2.63
C GLN A 325 -21.52 2.09 -1.11
N TYR A 326 -20.30 2.30 -0.62
CA TYR A 326 -20.00 2.41 0.81
C TYR A 326 -19.74 3.84 1.28
N GLU A 327 -19.86 4.86 0.42
CA GLU A 327 -19.52 6.25 0.74
C GLU A 327 -20.19 6.76 2.03
N ALA A 328 -21.46 6.40 2.25
CA ALA A 328 -22.22 6.78 3.45
C ALA A 328 -21.75 6.09 4.75
N SER A 329 -20.88 5.09 4.65
CA SER A 329 -20.29 4.39 5.82
C SER A 329 -19.10 5.13 6.42
N TYR A 330 -18.59 6.15 5.73
CA TYR A 330 -17.35 6.83 6.09
C TYR A 330 -17.58 8.30 6.41
N LYS A 331 -16.87 8.82 7.41
CA LYS A 331 -16.83 10.26 7.65
C LYS A 331 -15.86 10.90 6.66
N LYS A 332 -16.22 12.06 6.12
CA LYS A 332 -15.34 12.83 5.25
C LYS A 332 -14.58 13.87 6.08
N PRO A 333 -13.25 13.77 6.21
CA PRO A 333 -12.48 14.82 6.86
C PRO A 333 -12.49 16.11 6.02
N GLU A 334 -12.45 17.26 6.69
CA GLU A 334 -12.45 18.58 6.03
C GLU A 334 -11.17 18.81 5.23
N GLY A 335 -10.03 18.37 5.77
CA GLY A 335 -8.71 18.55 5.19
C GLY A 335 -7.94 17.24 5.07
N LEU A 336 -8.35 16.41 4.12
CA LEU A 336 -7.58 15.21 3.75
C LEU A 336 -6.31 15.62 3.00
N PHE A 337 -5.16 15.12 3.43
CA PHE A 337 -3.90 15.22 2.69
C PHE A 337 -3.30 13.83 2.48
N ASP A 338 -2.33 13.72 1.58
CA ASP A 338 -1.65 12.46 1.27
C ASP A 338 -0.16 12.54 1.60
N ILE A 339 0.57 11.46 1.32
CA ILE A 339 2.02 11.45 1.54
C ILE A 339 2.75 12.43 0.61
N ALA A 340 2.19 12.78 -0.55
CA ALA A 340 2.80 13.74 -1.47
C ALA A 340 2.81 15.15 -0.88
N TYR A 341 1.79 15.55 -0.11
CA TYR A 341 1.81 16.79 0.68
C TYR A 341 3.00 16.85 1.66
N LEU A 342 3.45 15.71 2.17
CA LEU A 342 4.63 15.58 3.03
C LEU A 342 5.95 15.42 2.25
N GLY A 343 5.92 15.51 0.92
CA GLY A 343 7.09 15.35 0.05
C GLY A 343 7.38 13.90 -0.37
N GLY A 344 6.45 12.98 -0.12
CA GLY A 344 6.56 11.55 -0.45
C GLY A 344 7.37 10.75 0.57
N TRP A 345 7.31 9.42 0.46
CA TRP A 345 7.90 8.49 1.43
C TRP A 345 9.41 8.65 1.62
N SER A 346 10.15 9.01 0.57
CA SER A 346 11.60 9.26 0.68
C SER A 346 11.91 10.43 1.60
N GLN A 347 11.21 11.56 1.42
CA GLN A 347 11.37 12.74 2.28
C GLN A 347 10.91 12.45 3.71
N VAL A 348 9.73 11.83 3.85
CA VAL A 348 9.16 11.46 5.15
C VAL A 348 10.09 10.55 5.93
N ASN A 349 10.65 9.50 5.30
CA ASN A 349 11.59 8.62 5.97
C ASN A 349 12.87 9.36 6.38
N LYS A 350 13.36 10.31 5.57
CA LYS A 350 14.54 11.11 5.90
C LYS A 350 14.29 12.08 7.06
N GLU A 351 13.17 12.82 7.04
CA GLU A 351 12.89 13.91 7.98
C GLU A 351 12.24 13.47 9.28
N LEU A 352 11.37 12.45 9.23
CA LEU A 352 10.66 11.96 10.42
C LEU A 352 11.35 10.77 11.06
N TYR A 353 11.82 9.79 10.27
CA TYR A 353 12.23 8.47 10.79
C TYR A 353 13.71 8.13 10.65
N GLY A 354 14.50 8.99 10.01
CA GLY A 354 15.92 8.79 9.77
C GLY A 354 16.77 8.99 11.03
N LYS A 355 18.08 8.76 10.90
CA LYS A 355 19.03 9.05 11.99
C LYS A 355 19.11 10.55 12.24
N GLY A 356 18.92 10.98 13.48
CA GLY A 356 18.84 12.39 13.89
C GLY A 356 17.58 13.10 13.42
N ALA A 357 16.59 12.37 12.91
CA ALA A 357 15.33 12.91 12.43
C ALA A 357 14.42 13.37 13.58
N ILE A 358 13.26 13.91 13.22
CA ILE A 358 12.29 14.46 14.18
C ILE A 358 11.88 13.43 15.22
N TRP A 359 11.57 12.19 14.83
CA TRP A 359 11.14 11.16 15.78
C TRP A 359 12.24 10.81 16.79
N GLU A 360 13.47 10.58 16.34
CA GLU A 360 14.61 10.30 17.24
C GLU A 360 14.86 11.47 18.20
N THR A 361 14.73 12.70 17.70
CA THR A 361 14.84 13.91 18.52
C THR A 361 13.75 13.96 19.61
N ILE A 362 12.50 13.65 19.25
CA ILE A 362 11.37 13.59 20.20
C ILE A 362 11.60 12.50 21.25
N LEU A 363 12.07 11.31 20.85
CA LEU A 363 12.41 10.23 21.79
C LEU A 363 13.50 10.67 22.78
N ALA A 364 14.55 11.34 22.30
CA ALA A 364 15.65 11.82 23.14
C ALA A 364 15.23 12.95 24.11
N GLU A 365 14.36 13.86 23.66
CA GLU A 365 13.82 14.95 24.48
C GLU A 365 12.79 14.43 25.50
N GLY A 366 11.91 13.52 25.08
CA GLY A 366 10.83 12.96 25.89
C GLY A 366 11.23 11.77 26.77
N GLY A 367 12.41 11.18 26.55
CA GLY A 367 13.00 10.14 27.39
C GLY A 367 13.53 10.64 28.74
N LYS A 368 13.53 11.97 28.98
CA LYS A 368 13.77 12.59 30.29
C LYS A 368 12.49 12.66 31.14
N LYS A 369 11.71 11.57 31.18
CA LYS A 369 10.55 11.45 32.09
C LYS A 369 11.01 11.24 33.53
#